data_AF-A0AA44F9G1-F1
#
_entry.id   AF-A0AA44F9G1-F1
#
_cell.length_a   1.000
_cell.length_b   1.000
_cell.length_c   1.000
_cell.angle_alpha   90.00
_cell.angle_beta   90.00
_cell.angle_gamma   90.00
#
_symmetry.space_group_name_H-M   'P 1'
#
loop_
_entity.id
_entity.type
_entity.pdbx_description
1 polymer ?
#
loop_
_entity_poly.entity_id
_entity_poly.type
_entity_poly.pdbx_seq_one_letter_code
_entity_poly.pdbx_strand_id
1 'polypeptide(L)' 'MTLSLEIEIEQLRAELNFCDPTERRQIAVELELARAELAVVLAEQDGAIDAEPPF' A
#
# COMPACT_ATOMS: atom_id res chain seq x y z
N MET A 1 7.14 7.92 -4.91
CA MET A 1 5.98 7.21 -5.49
C MET A 1 5.07 6.58 -4.43
N THR A 2 5.35 6.72 -3.13
CA THR A 2 4.50 6.20 -2.03
C THR A 2 3.19 6.96 -1.84
N LEU A 3 3.21 8.29 -2.04
CA LEU A 3 2.04 9.14 -1.83
C LEU A 3 0.81 8.68 -2.63
N SER A 4 1.04 8.15 -3.84
CA SER A 4 -0.02 7.61 -4.70
C SER A 4 -0.62 6.32 -4.13
N LEU A 5 0.21 5.41 -3.60
CA LEU A 5 -0.23 4.16 -2.97
C LEU A 5 -0.96 4.41 -1.65
N GLU A 6 -0.51 5.37 -0.86
CA GLU A 6 -1.19 5.76 0.38
C GLU A 6 -2.60 6.33 0.11
N ILE A 7 -2.74 7.16 -0.93
CA ILE A 7 -4.04 7.69 -1.37
C ILE A 7 -4.95 6.57 -1.89
N GLU A 8 -4.41 5.62 -2.65
CA GLU A 8 -5.16 4.46 -3.14
C GLU A 8 -5.66 3.58 -2.00
N ILE A 9 -4.82 3.29 -1.01
CA ILE A 9 -5.19 2.53 0.20
C ILE A 9 -6.34 3.23 0.96
N GLU A 10 -6.27 4.54 1.13
CA GLU A 10 -7.33 5.28 1.84
C GLU A 10 -8.65 5.30 1.05
N GLN A 11 -8.59 5.39 -0.28
CA GLN A 11 -9.78 5.26 -1.13
C GLN A 11 -10.40 3.86 -1.02
N LEU A 12 -9.59 2.81 -1.13
CA LEU A 12 -10.06 1.42 -1.00
C LEU A 12 -10.64 1.14 0.39
N ARG A 13 -10.09 1.73 1.45
CA ARG A 13 -10.67 1.65 2.81
C ARG A 13 -12.01 2.36 2.91
N ALA A 14 -12.14 3.54 2.31
CA ALA A 14 -13.39 4.28 2.28
C ALA A 14 -14.45 3.48 1.50
N GLU A 15 -14.09 2.96 0.34
CA GLU A 15 -14.98 2.16 -0.51
C GLU A 15 -15.42 0.88 0.19
N LEU A 16 -14.51 0.16 0.85
CA LEU A 16 -14.83 -1.06 1.59
C LEU A 16 -15.84 -0.85 2.74
N ASN A 17 -15.95 0.38 3.25
CA ASN A 17 -16.96 0.75 4.25
C ASN A 17 -18.35 0.99 3.65
N PHE A 18 -18.45 1.34 2.36
CA PHE A 18 -19.71 1.70 1.69
C PHE A 18 -20.10 0.75 0.54
N CYS A 19 -19.24 -0.19 0.16
CA CYS A 19 -19.46 -1.10 -0.97
C CYS A 19 -20.50 -2.19 -0.68
N ASP A 20 -21.03 -2.75 -1.76
CA ASP A 20 -21.88 -3.92 -1.70
C ASP A 20 -21.12 -5.18 -1.24
N PRO A 21 -21.76 -6.13 -0.54
CA PRO A 21 -21.11 -7.35 -0.06
C PRO A 21 -20.45 -8.18 -1.16
N THR A 22 -20.93 -8.07 -2.40
CA THR A 22 -20.41 -8.75 -3.59
C THR A 22 -19.06 -8.19 -4.03
N GLU A 23 -18.87 -6.88 -3.91
CA GLU A 23 -17.65 -6.17 -4.32
C GLU A 23 -16.66 -6.08 -3.15
N ARG A 24 -17.14 -6.15 -1.91
CA ARG A 24 -16.32 -6.14 -0.69
C ARG A 24 -15.14 -7.10 -0.72
N ARG A 25 -15.33 -8.30 -1.28
CA ARG A 25 -14.25 -9.28 -1.41
C ARG A 25 -13.19 -8.85 -2.41
N GLN A 26 -13.59 -8.23 -3.52
CA GLN A 26 -12.68 -7.74 -4.55
C GLN A 26 -11.87 -6.55 -4.01
N ILE A 27 -12.56 -5.56 -3.44
CA ILE A 27 -11.95 -4.37 -2.82
C ILE A 27 -11.00 -4.77 -1.67
N ALA A 28 -11.35 -5.80 -0.88
CA ALA A 28 -10.47 -6.29 0.18
C ALA A 28 -9.15 -6.87 -0.36
N VAL A 29 -9.20 -7.56 -1.50
CA VAL A 29 -8.01 -8.12 -2.15
C VAL A 29 -7.15 -7.00 -2.74
N GLU A 30 -7.77 -6.01 -3.39
CA GLU A 30 -7.07 -4.83 -3.90
C GLU A 30 -6.38 -4.05 -2.78
N LEU A 31 -7.08 -3.83 -1.66
CA LEU A 31 -6.51 -3.17 -0.49
C LEU A 31 -5.30 -3.91 0.08
N GLU A 32 -5.34 -5.25 0.10
CA GLU A 32 -4.23 -6.06 0.59
C GLU A 32 -3.03 -6.01 -0.36
N LEU A 33 -3.27 -6.05 -1.68
CA LEU A 33 -2.23 -5.88 -2.69
C LEU A 33 -1.54 -4.52 -2.58
N ALA A 34 -2.31 -3.44 -2.50
CA ALA A 34 -1.76 -2.08 -2.39
C ALA A 34 -0.94 -1.90 -1.11
N ARG A 35 -1.35 -2.52 0.01
CA ARG A 35 -0.57 -2.53 1.26
C ARG A 35 0.72 -3.32 1.15
N ALA A 36 0.69 -4.49 0.52
CA ALA A 36 1.88 -5.30 0.29
C ALA A 36 2.88 -4.54 -0.60
N GLU A 37 2.40 -3.86 -1.64
CA GLU A 37 3.23 -3.02 -2.50
C GLU A 37 3.82 -1.83 -1.73
N LEU A 38 3.02 -1.12 -0.93
CA LEU A 38 3.53 -0.04 -0.09
C LEU A 38 4.62 -0.55 0.87
N ALA A 39 4.45 -1.73 1.46
CA ALA A 39 5.45 -2.34 2.33
C ALA A 39 6.76 -2.64 1.59
N VAL A 40 6.68 -3.14 0.35
CA VAL A 40 7.86 -3.37 -0.50
C VAL A 40 8.55 -2.04 -0.84
N VAL A 41 7.79 -1.04 -1.29
CA VAL A 41 8.34 0.28 -1.67
C VAL A 41 8.95 1.00 -0.47
N LEU A 42 8.40 0.83 0.74
CA LEU A 42 8.98 1.35 1.97
C LEU A 42 10.26 0.60 2.35
N ALA A 43 10.28 -0.73 2.25
CA ALA A 43 11.48 -1.53 2.52
C ALA A 43 12.60 -1.27 1.51
N GLU A 44 12.28 -1.04 0.24
CA GLU A 44 13.25 -0.64 -0.79
C GLU A 44 13.83 0.74 -0.52
N GLN A 45 13.01 1.71 -0.10
CA GLN A 45 13.49 3.03 0.29
C GLN A 45 14.34 2.99 1.57
N ASP A 46 13.95 2.21 2.57
CA ASP A 46 14.69 2.06 3.82
C ASP A 46 16.03 1.34 3.59
N GLY A 47 16.04 0.27 2.78
CA GLY A 47 17.26 -0.43 2.37
C GLY A 47 18.17 0.36 1.42
N ALA A 48 17.63 1.33 0.68
CA ALA A 48 18.43 2.27 -0.12
C ALA A 48 19.10 3.36 0.74
N ILE A 49 18.61 3.61 1.95
CA ILE A 49 19.17 4.60 2.88
C ILE A 49 20.35 4.01 3.68
N ASP A 50 20.45 2.68 3.82
CA ASP A 50 21.58 2.00 4.48
C ASP A 50 22.76 1.74 3.53
N ALA A 51 23.11 2.76 2.72
CA ALA A 51 24.40 2.79 2.04
C ALA A 51 25.49 3.15 3.07
N GLU A 52 26.10 2.12 3.63
CA GLU A 52 27.23 2.10 4.58
C GLU A 52 28.09 3.39 4.63
N PRO A 53 28.39 3.94 5.83
CA PRO A 53 29.34 5.04 5.96
C PRO A 53 30.71 4.59 5.43
N PRO A 54 31.44 5.43 4.66
CA PRO A 54 32.77 5.09 4.21
C PRO A 54 33.71 5.09 5.42
N PHE A 55 34.00 3.91 5.96
CA PHE A 55 35.19 3.65 6.76
C PHE A 55 36.31 3.13 5.85
#